data_AF-W9Y895-F1
#
_entry.id   AF-W9Y895-F1
#
_cell.length_a   1.000
_cell.length_b   1.000
_cell.length_c   1.000
_cell.angle_alpha   90.00
_cell.angle_beta   90.00
_cell.angle_gamma   90.00
#
_symmetry.space_group_name_H-M   'P 1'
#
loop_
_entity.id
_entity.type
_entity.pdbx_description
1 polymer ?
#
loop_
_entity_poly.entity_id
_entity_poly.type
_entity_poly.pdbx_seq_one_letter_code
_entity_poly.pdbx_strand_id
1 'polypeptide(L)'
;MSSLQAHLAKIIARNHSLAKDIDKFAQTQQRAERTKERENEKSNAETAAFLDTIYTTICSMRERRGHPRTTNQALLAAWTSFFDPIRSLTGIPDNGNFLAARMTLYLTAAFLREGALQRKFPETASSVPQVAKLHSFLVAIDEQLLSYLRNIWKSNGPREEFLWVFSPYPVNDASQGMVTTDAHRSQVLATDPAVLAACGGISGRRIWMPEPGSTPLSDKDPSATLWSYKENSEGQREMLWQQYGDDGPIREDFFYSIVNVDTGNEELRTRQVLRRSKQFVLDARQVAQPYLARDRYQLASHILDASPLAMETEVQILSYFDEPAFDPYLSHLDLAEVYSPFPAIDKTCVECTEGQPGHLEPCIASLSHFSSNIEDP
;
A
#
# COMPACT_ATOMS: atom_id res chain seq x y z
N MET A 1 -4.49 17.43 30.99
CA MET A 1 -4.31 16.61 29.78
C MET A 1 -3.07 17.09 29.05
N SER A 2 -2.25 16.18 28.50
CA SER A 2 -1.10 16.61 27.69
C SER A 2 -1.57 17.24 26.36
N SER A 3 -0.79 18.17 25.80
CA SER A 3 -1.06 18.81 24.49
C SER A 3 -1.25 17.77 23.37
N LEU A 4 -0.55 16.63 23.45
CA LEU A 4 -0.68 15.53 22.50
C LEU A 4 -2.02 14.79 22.65
N GLN A 5 -2.45 14.44 23.87
CA GLN A 5 -3.76 13.78 24.08
C GLN A 5 -4.95 14.61 23.59
N ALA A 6 -4.93 15.92 23.82
CA ALA A 6 -5.98 16.80 23.30
C ALA A 6 -5.99 16.84 21.76
N HIS A 7 -4.81 16.78 21.14
CA HIS A 7 -4.69 16.70 19.68
C HIS A 7 -5.21 15.36 19.12
N LEU A 8 -4.87 14.24 19.75
CA LEU A 8 -5.39 12.92 19.35
C LEU A 8 -6.92 12.87 19.43
N ALA A 9 -7.50 13.40 20.51
CA ALA A 9 -8.95 13.51 20.65
C ALA A 9 -9.58 14.39 19.55
N LYS A 10 -8.91 15.50 19.19
CA LYS A 10 -9.34 16.38 18.09
C LYS A 10 -9.30 15.66 16.73
N ILE A 11 -8.28 14.84 16.47
CA ILE A 11 -8.19 14.02 15.24
C ILE A 11 -9.35 13.04 15.18
N ILE A 12 -9.60 12.30 16.27
CA ILE A 12 -10.70 11.32 16.34
C ILE A 12 -12.04 12.01 16.05
N ALA A 13 -12.32 13.13 16.71
CA ALA A 13 -13.55 13.89 16.50
C ALA A 13 -13.67 14.43 15.06
N ARG A 14 -12.57 14.93 14.49
CA ARG A 14 -12.54 15.42 13.10
C ARG A 14 -12.81 14.31 12.10
N ASN A 15 -12.17 13.16 12.25
CA ASN A 15 -12.36 12.01 11.37
C ASN A 15 -13.80 11.49 11.42
N HIS A 16 -14.40 11.43 12.61
CA HIS A 16 -15.79 11.04 12.76
C HIS A 16 -16.78 12.04 12.13
N SER A 17 -16.51 13.35 12.24
CA SER A 17 -17.32 14.37 11.54
C SER A 17 -17.18 14.24 10.02
N LEU A 18 -15.94 14.10 9.55
CA LEU A 18 -15.62 14.00 8.12
C LEU A 18 -16.28 12.77 7.48
N ALA A 19 -16.30 11.62 8.17
CA ALA A 19 -17.01 10.43 7.71
C ALA A 19 -18.50 10.71 7.44
N LYS A 20 -19.18 11.40 8.38
CA LYS A 20 -20.59 11.79 8.21
C LYS A 20 -20.80 12.75 7.04
N ASP A 21 -19.89 13.69 6.84
CA ASP A 21 -19.95 14.65 5.75
C ASP A 21 -19.80 13.93 4.39
N ILE A 22 -18.85 13.00 4.29
CA ILE A 22 -18.65 12.15 3.10
C ILE A 22 -19.88 11.26 2.86
N ASP A 23 -20.42 10.61 3.89
CA ASP A 23 -21.60 9.75 3.75
C ASP A 23 -22.82 10.54 3.25
N LYS A 24 -23.02 11.75 3.78
CA LYS A 24 -24.10 12.66 3.36
C LYS A 24 -23.90 13.11 1.91
N PHE A 25 -22.67 13.43 1.52
CA PHE A 25 -22.34 13.77 0.14
C PHE A 25 -22.61 12.59 -0.80
N ALA A 26 -22.12 11.40 -0.48
CA ALA A 26 -22.34 10.16 -1.23
C ALA A 26 -23.83 9.86 -1.45
N GLN A 27 -24.64 9.95 -0.39
CA GLN A 27 -26.10 9.77 -0.48
C GLN A 27 -26.78 10.81 -1.36
N THR A 28 -26.25 12.04 -1.39
CA THR A 28 -26.78 13.10 -2.24
C THR A 28 -26.45 12.83 -3.71
N GLN A 29 -25.22 12.39 -4.00
CA GLN A 29 -24.79 12.04 -5.36
C GLN A 29 -25.60 10.88 -5.93
N GLN A 30 -25.78 9.79 -5.16
CA GLN A 30 -26.60 8.65 -5.59
C GLN A 30 -28.06 9.03 -5.91
N ARG A 31 -28.60 10.08 -5.28
CA ARG A 31 -29.95 10.61 -5.58
C ARG A 31 -29.95 11.56 -6.78
N ALA A 32 -28.82 12.19 -7.07
CA ALA A 32 -28.64 13.24 -8.07
C ALA A 32 -28.12 12.75 -9.43
N GLU A 33 -27.81 11.45 -9.60
CA GLU A 33 -27.41 10.77 -10.86
C GLU A 33 -28.37 10.95 -12.07
N ARG A 34 -29.35 11.85 -11.99
CA ARG A 34 -30.30 12.23 -13.03
C ARG A 34 -30.03 13.60 -13.69
N THR A 35 -28.98 14.35 -13.31
CA THR A 35 -28.68 15.67 -13.92
C THR A 35 -27.21 15.84 -14.34
N LYS A 36 -27.00 16.57 -15.45
CA LYS A 36 -25.81 16.56 -16.31
C LYS A 36 -24.57 17.30 -15.75
N GLU A 37 -23.39 16.84 -16.21
CA GLU A 37 -22.06 17.47 -16.39
C GLU A 37 -21.59 18.60 -15.45
N ARG A 38 -22.34 19.70 -15.27
CA ARG A 38 -21.97 20.76 -14.30
C ARG A 38 -22.02 20.29 -12.85
N GLU A 39 -22.86 19.29 -12.56
CA GLU A 39 -22.88 18.63 -11.25
C GLU A 39 -21.60 17.80 -11.02
N ASN A 40 -20.96 17.33 -12.11
CA ASN A 40 -19.78 16.48 -12.05
C ASN A 40 -18.51 17.26 -11.66
N GLU A 41 -18.29 18.46 -12.22
CA GLU A 41 -17.16 19.32 -11.83
C GLU A 41 -17.23 19.73 -10.35
N LYS A 42 -18.42 20.08 -9.88
CA LYS A 42 -18.65 20.41 -8.47
C LYS A 42 -18.45 19.20 -7.56
N SER A 43 -18.94 18.03 -7.99
CA SER A 43 -18.75 16.75 -7.29
C SER A 43 -17.26 16.39 -7.16
N ASN A 44 -16.49 16.57 -8.23
CA ASN A 44 -15.05 16.32 -8.24
C ASN A 44 -14.29 17.29 -7.32
N ALA A 45 -14.65 18.58 -7.32
CA ALA A 45 -14.05 19.56 -6.43
C ALA A 45 -14.33 19.25 -4.93
N GLU A 46 -15.55 18.82 -4.60
CA GLU A 46 -15.93 18.44 -3.24
C GLU A 46 -15.23 17.14 -2.80
N THR A 47 -15.14 16.16 -3.71
CA THR A 47 -14.37 14.93 -3.50
C THR A 47 -12.90 15.23 -3.24
N ALA A 48 -12.26 16.07 -4.07
CA ALA A 48 -10.88 16.51 -3.87
C ALA A 48 -10.69 17.21 -2.52
N ALA A 49 -11.65 18.03 -2.07
CA ALA A 49 -11.59 18.67 -0.75
C ALA A 49 -11.62 17.65 0.40
N PHE A 50 -12.38 16.56 0.28
CA PHE A 50 -12.34 15.46 1.25
C PHE A 50 -10.97 14.77 1.26
N LEU A 51 -10.40 14.47 0.09
CA LEU A 51 -9.06 13.86 -0.01
C LEU A 51 -7.98 14.76 0.61
N ASP A 52 -8.01 16.06 0.33
CA ASP A 52 -7.10 17.05 0.93
C ASP A 52 -7.24 17.06 2.46
N THR A 53 -8.48 17.01 2.97
CA THR A 53 -8.76 17.02 4.40
C THR A 53 -8.22 15.76 5.08
N ILE A 54 -8.40 14.59 4.49
CA ILE A 54 -7.86 13.32 5.00
C ILE A 54 -6.33 13.39 5.00
N TYR A 55 -5.72 13.71 3.85
CA TYR A 55 -4.28 13.76 3.68
C TYR A 55 -3.60 14.77 4.64
N THR A 56 -4.12 15.99 4.74
CA THR A 56 -3.58 17.01 5.65
C THR A 56 -3.72 16.59 7.12
N THR A 57 -4.79 15.86 7.47
CA THR A 57 -4.98 15.32 8.82
C THR A 57 -4.00 14.17 9.11
N ILE A 58 -3.72 13.30 8.11
CA ILE A 58 -2.67 12.27 8.19
C ILE A 58 -1.29 12.92 8.42
N CYS A 59 -0.96 13.95 7.64
CA CYS A 59 0.30 14.70 7.81
C CYS A 59 0.41 15.34 9.20
N SER A 60 -0.66 16.02 9.65
CA SER A 60 -0.71 16.64 10.97
C SER A 60 -0.55 15.65 12.12
N MET A 61 -1.05 14.42 11.97
CA MET A 61 -0.87 13.36 12.96
C MET A 61 0.62 12.99 13.07
N ARG A 62 1.27 12.77 11.92
CA ARG A 62 2.68 12.36 11.83
C ARG A 62 3.66 13.40 12.38
N GLU A 63 3.40 14.69 12.17
CA GLU A 63 4.35 15.77 12.50
C GLU A 63 4.59 15.94 14.02
N ARG A 64 3.73 15.41 14.88
CA ARG A 64 3.85 15.61 16.32
C ARG A 64 4.81 14.61 16.96
N ARG A 65 5.92 15.13 17.49
CA ARG A 65 6.86 14.34 18.31
C ARG A 65 6.15 13.71 19.51
N GLY A 66 6.49 12.45 19.77
CA GLY A 66 5.96 11.68 20.89
C GLY A 66 6.18 12.38 22.24
N HIS A 67 5.24 12.17 23.15
CA HIS A 67 5.34 12.61 24.54
C HIS A 67 5.46 11.36 25.43
N PRO A 68 6.32 11.34 26.48
CA PRO A 68 6.52 10.17 27.35
C PRO A 68 5.26 9.61 28.05
N ARG A 69 4.13 10.32 27.96
CA ARG A 69 2.85 9.98 28.61
C ARG A 69 1.79 9.50 27.60
N THR A 70 2.12 9.47 26.32
CA THR A 70 1.21 8.97 25.30
C THR A 70 1.47 7.49 25.09
N THR A 71 0.47 6.66 25.38
CA THR A 71 0.57 5.22 25.18
C THR A 71 0.35 4.86 23.71
N ASN A 72 0.95 3.75 23.25
CA ASN A 72 0.62 3.19 21.93
C ASN A 72 -0.88 2.99 21.74
N GLN A 73 -1.62 2.67 22.79
CA GLN A 73 -3.08 2.52 22.71
C GLN A 73 -3.79 3.81 22.28
N ALA A 74 -3.40 4.97 22.81
CA ALA A 74 -4.00 6.25 22.43
C ALA A 74 -3.62 6.63 20.98
N LEU A 75 -2.37 6.39 20.58
CA LEU A 75 -1.90 6.63 19.21
C LEU A 75 -2.64 5.73 18.22
N LEU A 76 -2.70 4.43 18.49
CA LEU A 76 -3.40 3.47 17.65
C LEU A 76 -4.89 3.79 17.56
N ALA A 77 -5.54 4.24 18.64
CA ALA A 77 -6.94 4.69 18.56
C ALA A 77 -7.11 5.88 17.60
N ALA A 78 -6.20 6.85 17.62
CA ALA A 78 -6.22 7.97 16.67
C ALA A 78 -5.95 7.53 15.23
N TRP A 79 -4.96 6.65 15.01
CA TRP A 79 -4.66 6.09 13.69
C TRP A 79 -5.83 5.25 13.14
N THR A 80 -6.45 4.40 13.97
CA THR A 80 -7.65 3.63 13.62
C THR A 80 -8.83 4.53 13.24
N SER A 81 -8.95 5.72 13.83
CA SER A 81 -10.05 6.64 13.50
C SER A 81 -10.06 7.11 12.04
N PHE A 82 -8.93 7.02 11.31
CA PHE A 82 -8.90 7.31 9.88
C PHE A 82 -9.66 6.28 9.03
N PHE A 83 -9.91 5.07 9.56
CA PHE A 83 -10.68 4.07 8.83
C PHE A 83 -12.10 4.52 8.55
N ASP A 84 -12.71 5.33 9.42
CA ASP A 84 -14.08 5.80 9.22
C ASP A 84 -14.21 6.69 7.97
N PRO A 85 -13.53 7.85 7.85
CA PRO A 85 -13.65 8.70 6.67
C PRO A 85 -13.12 8.03 5.41
N ILE A 86 -12.08 7.18 5.50
CA ILE A 86 -11.55 6.44 4.35
C ILE A 86 -12.59 5.44 3.84
N ARG A 87 -13.28 4.72 4.74
CA ARG A 87 -14.34 3.80 4.36
C ARG A 87 -15.53 4.54 3.78
N SER A 88 -15.91 5.70 4.31
CA SER A 88 -16.99 6.53 3.76
C SER A 88 -16.75 6.92 2.29
N LEU A 89 -15.49 7.05 1.85
CA LEU A 89 -15.18 7.32 0.44
C LEU A 89 -15.72 6.23 -0.51
N THR A 90 -15.88 4.97 -0.05
CA THR A 90 -16.44 3.91 -0.90
C THR A 90 -17.89 4.16 -1.29
N GLY A 91 -18.60 5.05 -0.59
CA GLY A 91 -19.96 5.45 -0.94
C GLY A 91 -20.03 6.42 -2.13
N ILE A 92 -18.92 7.06 -2.49
CA ILE A 92 -18.84 7.98 -3.65
C ILE A 92 -18.93 7.14 -4.94
N PRO A 93 -19.84 7.47 -5.87
CA PRO A 93 -19.99 6.77 -7.14
C PRO A 93 -18.70 6.69 -7.97
N ASP A 94 -18.66 5.71 -8.87
CA ASP A 94 -17.60 5.40 -9.86
C ASP A 94 -16.22 5.02 -9.29
N ASN A 95 -15.62 5.85 -8.45
CA ASN A 95 -14.23 5.73 -8.03
C ASN A 95 -14.04 5.56 -6.51
N GLY A 96 -15.11 5.42 -5.72
CA GLY A 96 -15.03 5.39 -4.26
C GLY A 96 -14.04 4.37 -3.67
N ASN A 97 -14.01 3.13 -4.19
CA ASN A 97 -13.06 2.11 -3.73
C ASN A 97 -11.60 2.47 -4.09
N PHE A 98 -11.37 3.07 -5.26
CA PHE A 98 -10.04 3.57 -5.64
C PHE A 98 -9.57 4.67 -4.70
N LEU A 99 -10.45 5.64 -4.39
CA LEU A 99 -10.16 6.72 -3.44
C LEU A 99 -9.80 6.18 -2.04
N ALA A 100 -10.61 5.25 -1.53
CA ALA A 100 -10.40 4.62 -0.22
C ALA A 100 -9.08 3.84 -0.15
N ALA A 101 -8.77 3.04 -1.18
CA ALA A 101 -7.52 2.30 -1.28
C ALA A 101 -6.31 3.25 -1.28
N ARG A 102 -6.36 4.34 -2.04
CA ARG A 102 -5.28 5.34 -2.09
C ARG A 102 -5.06 6.06 -0.77
N MET A 103 -6.13 6.46 -0.09
CA MET A 103 -6.00 7.07 1.23
C MET A 103 -5.47 6.07 2.28
N THR A 104 -5.77 4.78 2.12
CA THR A 104 -5.17 3.72 2.95
C THR A 104 -3.66 3.57 2.72
N LEU A 105 -3.18 3.72 1.47
CA LEU A 105 -1.76 3.72 1.15
C LEU A 105 -1.04 4.95 1.74
N TYR A 106 -1.62 6.15 1.65
CA TYR A 106 -1.10 7.34 2.34
C TYR A 106 -1.06 7.16 3.87
N LEU A 107 -2.13 6.61 4.46
CA LEU A 107 -2.22 6.29 5.88
C LEU A 107 -1.09 5.33 6.30
N THR A 108 -0.86 4.28 5.50
CA THR A 108 0.19 3.28 5.74
C THR A 108 1.57 3.91 5.69
N ALA A 109 1.85 4.70 4.65
CA ALA A 109 3.12 5.40 4.48
C ALA A 109 3.41 6.37 5.66
N ALA A 110 2.37 7.05 6.15
CA ALA A 110 2.50 7.95 7.30
C ALA A 110 2.76 7.18 8.59
N PHE A 111 1.98 6.12 8.84
CA PHE A 111 2.08 5.29 10.05
C PHE A 111 3.45 4.61 10.17
N LEU A 112 3.98 4.06 9.08
CA LEU A 112 5.31 3.44 9.04
C LEU A 112 6.42 4.37 9.50
N ARG A 113 6.22 5.68 9.33
CA ARG A 113 7.14 6.76 9.73
C ARG A 113 6.72 7.49 11.01
N GLU A 114 5.73 6.98 11.75
CA GLU A 114 5.29 7.55 13.03
C GLU A 114 6.39 7.43 14.08
N GLY A 115 6.94 8.57 14.47
CA GLY A 115 8.04 8.66 15.45
C GLY A 115 7.56 8.65 16.90
N ALA A 116 6.28 8.92 17.17
CA ALA A 116 5.72 8.87 18.52
C ALA A 116 5.43 7.44 19.00
N LEU A 117 5.43 6.47 18.10
CA LEU A 117 5.13 5.07 18.41
C LEU A 117 6.28 4.44 19.20
N GLN A 118 5.97 3.82 20.34
CA GLN A 118 6.93 2.95 21.01
C GLN A 118 7.14 1.70 20.14
N ARG A 119 8.37 1.52 19.67
CA ARG A 119 8.81 0.36 18.86
C ARG A 119 9.84 -0.50 19.57
N LYS A 120 10.32 -0.09 20.74
CA LYS A 120 11.24 -0.89 21.57
C LYS A 120 10.48 -1.45 22.76
N PHE A 121 10.52 -2.77 22.92
CA PHE A 121 9.79 -3.48 23.94
C PHE A 121 10.75 -4.34 24.76
N PRO A 122 10.73 -4.28 26.10
CA PRO A 122 11.53 -5.19 26.91
C PRO A 122 11.06 -6.63 26.71
N GLU A 123 11.97 -7.60 26.77
CA GLU A 123 11.69 -9.03 26.65
C GLU A 123 11.00 -9.56 27.92
N THR A 124 9.74 -9.19 28.10
CA THR A 124 8.90 -9.57 29.24
C THR A 124 7.49 -9.92 28.79
N ALA A 125 6.77 -10.68 29.62
CA ALA A 125 5.38 -11.05 29.36
C ALA A 125 4.45 -9.82 29.19
N SER A 126 4.78 -8.66 29.76
CA SER A 126 3.98 -7.44 29.63
C SER A 126 4.13 -6.73 28.28
N SER A 127 5.15 -7.08 27.49
CA SER A 127 5.36 -6.56 26.12
C SER A 127 4.53 -7.29 25.07
N VAL A 128 4.26 -8.58 25.28
CA VAL A 128 3.45 -9.41 24.36
C VAL A 128 2.11 -8.73 23.99
N PRO A 129 1.26 -8.28 24.94
CA PRO A 129 0.00 -7.62 24.59
C PRO A 129 0.18 -6.25 23.90
N GLN A 130 1.33 -5.58 24.08
CA GLN A 130 1.61 -4.30 23.42
C GLN A 130 1.99 -4.49 21.96
N VAL A 131 2.85 -5.48 21.68
CA VAL A 131 3.21 -5.90 20.31
C VAL A 131 1.97 -6.46 19.59
N ALA A 132 1.15 -7.25 20.29
CA ALA A 132 -0.10 -7.76 19.73
C ALA A 132 -1.04 -6.63 19.24
N LYS A 133 -1.20 -5.54 20.00
CA LYS A 133 -1.99 -4.38 19.58
C LYS A 133 -1.45 -3.71 18.30
N LEU A 134 -0.13 -3.59 18.16
CA LEU A 134 0.49 -3.11 16.92
C LEU A 134 0.15 -4.03 15.75
N HIS A 135 0.35 -5.33 15.93
CA HIS A 135 0.06 -6.34 14.91
C HIS A 135 -1.41 -6.33 14.49
N SER A 136 -2.34 -6.22 15.44
CA SER A 136 -3.77 -6.11 15.14
C SER A 136 -4.08 -4.88 14.29
N PHE A 137 -3.41 -3.75 14.54
CA PHE A 137 -3.58 -2.56 13.72
C PHE A 137 -3.03 -2.75 12.29
N LEU A 138 -1.85 -3.35 12.14
CA LEU A 138 -1.29 -3.67 10.81
C LEU A 138 -2.22 -4.59 10.02
N VAL A 139 -2.75 -5.63 10.66
CA VAL A 139 -3.75 -6.53 10.06
C VAL A 139 -4.99 -5.74 9.64
N ALA A 140 -5.49 -4.85 10.50
CA ALA A 140 -6.65 -4.04 10.17
C ALA A 140 -6.42 -3.14 8.94
N ILE A 141 -5.24 -2.54 8.79
CA ILE A 141 -4.89 -1.77 7.58
C ILE A 141 -4.91 -2.67 6.35
N ASP A 142 -4.24 -3.83 6.40
CA ASP A 142 -4.17 -4.77 5.27
C ASP A 142 -5.57 -5.24 4.84
N GLU A 143 -6.43 -5.59 5.80
CA GLU A 143 -7.81 -6.01 5.52
C GLU A 143 -8.65 -4.88 4.89
N GLN A 144 -8.48 -3.62 5.32
CA GLN A 144 -9.17 -2.48 4.69
C GLN A 144 -8.71 -2.32 3.23
N LEU A 145 -7.40 -2.28 2.98
CA LEU A 145 -6.86 -2.14 1.62
C LEU A 145 -7.31 -3.29 0.73
N LEU A 146 -7.18 -4.53 1.20
CA LEU A 146 -7.59 -5.74 0.47
C LEU A 146 -9.08 -5.71 0.11
N SER A 147 -9.94 -5.26 1.03
CA SER A 147 -11.38 -5.11 0.76
C SER A 147 -11.64 -4.18 -0.43
N TYR A 148 -10.98 -3.02 -0.45
CA TYR A 148 -11.14 -2.05 -1.54
C TYR A 148 -10.60 -2.58 -2.87
N LEU A 149 -9.41 -3.20 -2.85
CA LEU A 149 -8.81 -3.81 -4.05
C LEU A 149 -9.68 -4.92 -4.63
N ARG A 150 -10.26 -5.77 -3.78
CA ARG A 150 -11.20 -6.82 -4.22
C ARG A 150 -12.46 -6.23 -4.85
N ASN A 151 -12.98 -5.13 -4.33
CA ASN A 151 -14.14 -4.47 -4.94
C ASN A 151 -13.81 -3.86 -6.30
N ILE A 152 -12.64 -3.22 -6.44
CA ILE A 152 -12.16 -2.71 -7.74
C ILE A 152 -12.02 -3.86 -8.74
N TRP A 153 -11.39 -4.97 -8.32
CA TRP A 153 -11.25 -6.17 -9.16
C TRP A 153 -12.59 -6.74 -9.62
N LYS A 154 -13.59 -6.82 -8.73
CA LYS A 154 -14.93 -7.28 -9.09
C LYS A 154 -15.60 -6.38 -10.15
N SER A 155 -15.33 -5.08 -10.10
CA SER A 155 -15.89 -4.11 -11.05
C SER A 155 -15.16 -4.08 -12.39
N ASN A 156 -13.83 -4.11 -12.37
CA ASN A 156 -13.00 -3.94 -13.57
C ASN A 156 -12.65 -5.28 -14.25
N GLY A 157 -12.81 -6.39 -13.55
CA GLY A 157 -12.55 -7.73 -14.04
C GLY A 157 -11.05 -8.02 -14.24
N PRO A 158 -10.72 -9.03 -15.06
CA PRO A 158 -9.38 -9.58 -15.17
C PRO A 158 -8.37 -8.67 -15.91
N ARG A 159 -8.71 -7.41 -16.20
CA ARG A 159 -7.83 -6.44 -16.87
C ARG A 159 -7.20 -5.43 -15.91
N GLU A 160 -7.60 -5.44 -14.64
CA GLU A 160 -7.06 -4.51 -13.65
C GLU A 160 -5.64 -4.92 -13.22
N GLU A 161 -4.66 -4.03 -13.44
CA GLU A 161 -3.26 -4.26 -13.07
C GLU A 161 -2.84 -3.57 -11.77
N PHE A 162 -3.66 -2.68 -11.23
CA PHE A 162 -3.36 -1.90 -10.02
C PHE A 162 -2.00 -1.18 -10.07
N LEU A 163 -1.59 -0.69 -11.24
CA LEU A 163 -0.25 -0.07 -11.43
C LEU A 163 0.03 1.05 -10.43
N TRP A 164 -1.01 1.81 -10.06
CA TRP A 164 -0.94 2.92 -9.11
C TRP A 164 -0.64 2.49 -7.66
N VAL A 165 -0.92 1.23 -7.28
CA VAL A 165 -0.72 0.75 -5.90
C VAL A 165 0.75 0.71 -5.51
N PHE A 166 1.63 0.51 -6.49
CA PHE A 166 3.08 0.44 -6.30
C PHE A 166 3.78 1.80 -6.38
N SER A 167 3.04 2.88 -6.65
CA SER A 167 3.57 4.23 -6.68
C SER A 167 4.07 4.68 -5.31
N PRO A 168 5.00 5.66 -5.25
CA PRO A 168 5.32 6.33 -4.00
C PRO A 168 4.10 7.11 -3.50
N TYR A 169 3.78 6.95 -2.21
CA TYR A 169 2.77 7.75 -1.49
C TYR A 169 3.48 8.68 -0.50
N PRO A 170 4.13 9.75 -0.98
CA PRO A 170 4.89 10.63 -0.12
C PRO A 170 3.94 11.29 0.89
N VAL A 171 4.35 11.31 2.15
CA VAL A 171 3.68 12.03 3.21
C VAL A 171 4.65 13.09 3.65
N ASN A 172 4.21 14.35 3.59
CA ASN A 172 5.08 15.49 3.86
C ASN A 172 5.86 15.32 5.16
N ASP A 173 7.15 15.60 5.09
CA ASP A 173 8.01 15.71 6.25
C ASP A 173 8.39 17.18 6.44
N ALA A 174 7.69 17.86 7.36
CA ALA A 174 8.05 19.21 7.75
C ALA A 174 9.51 19.31 8.23
N SER A 175 10.12 18.21 8.70
CA SER A 175 11.53 18.18 9.13
C SER A 175 12.54 18.08 7.99
N GLN A 176 12.14 17.67 6.79
CA GLN A 176 13.02 17.60 5.61
C GLN A 176 12.97 18.86 4.73
N GLY A 177 12.21 19.89 5.13
CA GLY A 177 12.11 21.14 4.36
C GLY A 177 11.47 20.96 2.97
N MET A 178 10.88 19.80 2.70
CA MET A 178 10.20 19.53 1.44
C MET A 178 8.86 20.26 1.44
N VAL A 179 8.84 21.43 0.81
CA VAL A 179 7.59 22.08 0.40
C VAL A 179 6.83 21.08 -0.46
N THR A 180 5.54 20.85 -0.19
CA THR A 180 4.67 20.15 -1.14
C THR A 180 4.82 20.82 -2.48
N THR A 181 5.47 20.14 -3.43
CA THR A 181 5.40 20.57 -4.81
C THR A 181 3.93 20.52 -5.21
N ASP A 182 3.47 21.49 -5.99
CA ASP A 182 2.08 21.49 -6.48
C ASP A 182 1.73 20.15 -7.15
N ALA A 183 2.71 19.50 -7.77
CA ALA A 183 2.61 18.16 -8.34
C ALA A 183 2.19 17.07 -7.31
N HIS A 184 2.78 17.02 -6.12
CA HIS A 184 2.39 16.03 -5.10
C HIS A 184 0.96 16.27 -4.61
N ARG A 185 0.58 17.54 -4.42
CA ARG A 185 -0.79 17.86 -4.02
C ARG A 185 -1.78 17.48 -5.11
N SER A 186 -1.49 17.78 -6.38
CA SER A 186 -2.32 17.33 -7.51
C SER A 186 -2.49 15.82 -7.54
N GLN A 187 -1.44 15.05 -7.24
CA GLN A 187 -1.55 13.60 -7.12
C GLN A 187 -2.50 13.20 -5.98
N VAL A 188 -2.36 13.74 -4.77
CA VAL A 188 -3.27 13.48 -3.64
C VAL A 188 -4.73 13.73 -4.03
N LEU A 189 -5.00 14.81 -4.75
CA LEU A 189 -6.35 15.27 -5.12
C LEU A 189 -6.96 14.53 -6.32
N ALA A 190 -6.19 13.70 -7.03
CA ALA A 190 -6.70 12.96 -8.18
C ALA A 190 -7.90 12.08 -7.81
N THR A 191 -9.02 12.24 -8.51
CA THR A 191 -10.29 11.58 -8.20
C THR A 191 -10.48 10.22 -8.87
N ASP A 192 -9.69 9.93 -9.89
CA ASP A 192 -9.74 8.68 -10.66
C ASP A 192 -8.32 8.26 -11.15
N PRO A 193 -8.15 7.02 -11.63
CA PRO A 193 -6.85 6.52 -12.09
C PRO A 193 -6.25 7.30 -13.26
N ALA A 194 -7.07 7.83 -14.19
CA ALA A 194 -6.59 8.54 -15.37
C ALA A 194 -6.04 9.92 -14.99
N VAL A 195 -6.73 10.65 -14.10
CA VAL A 195 -6.24 11.91 -13.53
C VAL A 195 -4.95 11.67 -12.74
N LEU A 196 -4.88 10.59 -11.96
CA LEU A 196 -3.65 10.25 -11.23
C LEU A 196 -2.46 10.00 -12.18
N ALA A 197 -2.69 9.27 -13.27
CA ALA A 197 -1.69 9.02 -14.30
C ALA A 197 -1.23 10.32 -14.97
N ALA A 198 -2.17 11.22 -15.31
CA ALA A 198 -1.87 12.53 -15.90
C ALA A 198 -1.03 13.42 -14.97
N CYS A 199 -1.20 13.30 -13.66
CA CYS A 199 -0.36 13.99 -12.67
C CYS A 199 1.02 13.33 -12.42
N GLY A 200 1.39 12.30 -13.20
CA GLY A 200 2.62 11.54 -13.00
C GLY A 200 2.63 10.70 -11.72
N GLY A 201 1.45 10.44 -11.14
CA GLY A 201 1.30 9.69 -9.89
C GLY A 201 1.49 8.18 -10.03
N ILE A 202 1.61 7.67 -11.26
CA ILE A 202 2.02 6.29 -11.53
C ILE A 202 3.52 6.31 -11.86
N SER A 203 4.34 5.94 -10.88
CA SER A 203 5.80 5.95 -11.05
C SER A 203 6.45 4.84 -10.23
N GLY A 204 7.39 4.12 -10.84
CA GLY A 204 8.27 3.18 -10.14
C GLY A 204 9.38 3.88 -9.35
N ARG A 205 10.09 3.11 -8.52
CA ARG A 205 11.29 3.52 -7.80
C ARG A 205 12.35 4.05 -8.77
N ARG A 206 12.98 5.16 -8.43
CA ARG A 206 14.19 5.61 -9.14
C ARG A 206 15.41 5.11 -8.37
N ILE A 207 16.26 4.32 -9.02
CA ILE A 207 17.56 3.93 -8.50
C ILE A 207 18.67 4.46 -9.39
N TRP A 208 19.77 4.84 -8.75
CA TRP A 208 21.00 5.14 -9.45
C TRP A 208 21.62 3.83 -9.93
N MET A 209 21.75 3.69 -11.23
CA MET A 209 22.41 2.56 -11.88
C MET A 209 23.59 3.07 -12.68
N PRO A 210 24.67 2.30 -12.81
CA PRO A 210 25.75 2.64 -13.72
C PRO A 210 25.23 2.73 -15.17
N GLU A 211 25.92 3.48 -16.02
CA GLU A 211 25.71 3.37 -17.46
C GLU A 211 26.03 1.95 -17.96
N PRO A 212 25.29 1.43 -18.96
CA PRO A 212 25.64 0.15 -19.57
C PRO A 212 27.08 0.15 -20.09
N GLY A 213 27.94 -0.70 -19.52
CA GLY A 213 29.36 -0.79 -19.85
C GLY A 213 30.32 -0.13 -18.86
N SER A 214 29.84 0.56 -17.83
CA SER A 214 30.71 1.11 -16.77
C SER A 214 31.36 -0.01 -15.97
N THR A 215 32.65 0.15 -15.69
CA THR A 215 33.43 -0.80 -14.88
C THR A 215 33.41 -0.36 -13.40
N PRO A 216 33.10 -1.26 -12.45
CA PRO A 216 33.20 -0.93 -11.03
C PRO A 216 34.66 -0.62 -10.66
N LEU A 217 34.86 0.27 -9.69
CA LEU A 217 36.19 0.66 -9.18
C LEU A 217 36.93 -0.49 -8.50
N SER A 218 36.18 -1.44 -7.95
CA SER A 218 36.70 -2.61 -7.26
C SER A 218 35.77 -3.79 -7.46
N ASP A 219 36.34 -5.00 -7.41
CA ASP A 219 35.57 -6.23 -7.34
C ASP A 219 34.64 -6.20 -6.12
N LYS A 220 33.42 -6.74 -6.30
CA LYS A 220 32.36 -6.68 -5.31
C LYS A 220 32.73 -7.57 -4.11
N ASP A 221 32.71 -7.01 -2.91
CA ASP A 221 32.64 -7.83 -1.71
C ASP A 221 31.34 -8.66 -1.77
N PRO A 222 31.39 -10.00 -1.56
CA PRO A 222 30.20 -10.85 -1.63
C PRO A 222 29.04 -10.36 -0.74
N SER A 223 29.33 -9.63 0.34
CA SER A 223 28.37 -9.08 1.29
C SER A 223 27.85 -7.68 0.95
N ALA A 224 28.45 -6.98 -0.03
CA ALA A 224 28.05 -5.63 -0.37
C ALA A 224 26.74 -5.59 -1.17
N THR A 225 25.87 -4.63 -0.86
CA THR A 225 24.61 -4.39 -1.58
C THR A 225 24.72 -3.29 -2.64
N LEU A 226 25.86 -2.58 -2.71
CA LEU A 226 26.11 -1.46 -3.62
C LEU A 226 27.52 -1.52 -4.20
N TRP A 227 27.70 -0.98 -5.41
CA TRP A 227 28.98 -0.85 -6.10
C TRP A 227 29.50 0.60 -6.04
N SER A 228 30.82 0.76 -6.08
CA SER A 228 31.48 2.04 -6.37
C SER A 228 31.92 2.06 -7.84
N TYR A 229 31.59 3.13 -8.57
CA TYR A 229 31.92 3.31 -9.99
C TYR A 229 32.87 4.49 -10.19
N LYS A 230 33.69 4.45 -11.25
CA LYS A 230 34.63 5.53 -11.58
C LYS A 230 33.88 6.85 -11.78
N GLU A 231 34.46 7.92 -11.25
CA GLU A 231 34.06 9.29 -11.58
C GLU A 231 34.65 9.66 -12.94
N ASN A 232 33.90 10.39 -13.76
CA ASN A 232 34.37 10.93 -15.02
C ASN A 232 35.44 12.02 -14.77
N SER A 233 36.03 12.56 -15.83
CA SER A 233 37.07 13.60 -15.75
C SER A 233 36.61 14.89 -15.06
N GLU A 234 35.31 15.06 -14.82
CA GLU A 234 34.71 16.20 -14.11
C GLU A 234 34.34 15.88 -12.65
N GLY A 235 34.70 14.69 -12.14
CA GLY A 235 34.39 14.26 -10.77
C GLY A 235 32.94 13.83 -10.56
N GLN A 236 32.17 13.59 -11.64
CA GLN A 236 30.80 13.10 -11.57
C GLN A 236 30.78 11.59 -11.83
N ARG A 237 30.05 10.84 -11.00
CA ARG A 237 29.82 9.41 -11.24
C ARG A 237 28.88 9.25 -12.44
N GLU A 238 29.25 8.43 -13.42
CA GLU A 238 28.42 8.06 -14.57
C GLU A 238 27.28 7.13 -14.11
N MET A 239 26.33 7.70 -13.37
CA MET A 239 25.14 7.02 -12.89
C MET A 239 23.93 7.57 -13.64
N LEU A 240 23.14 6.68 -14.23
CA LEU A 240 21.84 6.99 -14.78
C LEU A 240 20.76 6.77 -13.72
N TRP A 241 19.73 7.60 -13.78
CA TRP A 241 18.46 7.25 -13.18
C TRP A 241 17.83 6.14 -14.00
N GLN A 242 17.72 4.95 -13.42
CA GLN A 242 16.81 3.93 -13.94
C GLN A 242 15.59 3.85 -13.04
N GLN A 243 14.43 3.92 -13.68
CA GLN A 243 13.17 3.70 -13.00
C GLN A 243 12.89 2.20 -13.01
N TYR A 244 13.20 1.53 -11.89
CA TYR A 244 12.77 0.16 -11.67
C TYR A 244 11.44 0.17 -10.93
N GLY A 245 10.59 -0.81 -11.24
CA GLY A 245 9.28 -0.92 -10.61
C GLY A 245 9.33 -0.85 -9.07
N ASP A 246 8.32 -0.14 -8.55
CA ASP A 246 7.53 -0.56 -7.39
C ASP A 246 8.19 -0.48 -5.99
N ASP A 247 8.08 0.66 -5.32
CA ASP A 247 8.48 0.90 -3.91
C ASP A 247 7.36 1.56 -3.06
N GLY A 248 6.11 1.47 -3.50
CA GLY A 248 4.98 1.97 -2.72
C GLY A 248 4.86 1.31 -1.33
N PRO A 249 4.09 1.91 -0.40
CA PRO A 249 3.95 1.41 0.97
C PRO A 249 3.42 -0.02 1.05
N ILE A 250 2.85 -0.55 -0.04
CA ILE A 250 2.46 -1.97 -0.17
C ILE A 250 3.62 -2.97 -0.04
N ARG A 251 4.87 -2.52 -0.23
CA ARG A 251 6.07 -3.35 -0.07
C ARG A 251 6.88 -3.04 1.20
N GLU A 252 6.50 -2.01 1.96
CA GLU A 252 7.26 -1.60 3.14
C GLU A 252 7.02 -2.54 4.35
N ASP A 253 8.08 -2.73 5.13
CA ASP A 253 8.07 -3.48 6.39
C ASP A 253 7.91 -2.56 7.60
N PHE A 254 7.22 -3.07 8.62
CA PHE A 254 7.21 -2.46 9.94
C PHE A 254 8.32 -3.05 10.81
N PHE A 255 9.16 -2.16 11.36
CA PHE A 255 10.30 -2.52 12.21
C PHE A 255 10.00 -2.22 13.67
N TYR A 256 10.33 -3.16 14.56
CA TYR A 256 10.30 -2.98 16.01
C TYR A 256 11.41 -3.81 16.66
N SER A 257 11.75 -3.54 17.91
CA SER A 257 12.82 -4.24 18.60
C SER A 257 12.37 -4.84 19.92
N ILE A 258 12.88 -6.02 20.23
CA ILE A 258 12.79 -6.66 21.54
C ILE A 258 14.11 -6.44 22.26
N VAL A 259 14.08 -5.92 23.49
CA VAL A 259 15.27 -5.60 24.28
C VAL A 259 15.36 -6.58 25.44
N ASN A 260 16.39 -7.42 25.45
CA ASN A 260 16.64 -8.31 26.57
C ASN A 260 16.99 -7.48 27.81
N VAL A 261 16.24 -7.66 28.90
CA VAL A 261 16.34 -6.79 30.09
C VAL A 261 17.65 -6.99 30.84
N ASP A 262 18.19 -8.21 30.83
CA ASP A 262 19.38 -8.58 31.61
C ASP A 262 20.68 -8.19 30.90
N THR A 263 20.73 -8.34 29.57
CA THR A 263 21.92 -8.08 28.76
C THR A 263 21.91 -6.70 28.09
N GLY A 264 20.73 -6.08 27.96
CA GLY A 264 20.53 -4.86 27.19
C GLY A 264 20.61 -5.07 25.66
N ASN A 265 20.78 -6.31 25.20
CA ASN A 265 20.85 -6.62 23.77
C ASN A 265 19.50 -6.35 23.09
N GLU A 266 19.57 -5.72 21.91
CA GLU A 266 18.40 -5.37 21.11
C GLU A 266 18.30 -6.30 19.90
N GLU A 267 17.18 -7.00 19.78
CA GLU A 267 16.86 -7.83 18.62
C GLU A 267 15.85 -7.09 17.73
N LEU A 268 16.28 -6.75 16.51
CA LEU A 268 15.42 -6.14 15.51
C LEU A 268 14.49 -7.18 14.90
N ARG A 269 13.19 -6.89 14.90
CA ARG A 269 12.13 -7.70 14.31
C ARG A 269 11.45 -6.91 13.19
N THR A 270 10.96 -7.63 12.19
CA THR A 270 10.30 -7.04 11.01
C THR A 270 8.99 -7.75 10.72
N ARG A 271 8.04 -7.02 10.12
CA ARG A 271 6.77 -7.58 9.67
C ARG A 271 6.27 -6.84 8.43
N GLN A 272 5.94 -7.57 7.38
CA GLN A 272 5.25 -7.02 6.21
C GLN A 272 3.88 -6.47 6.61
N VAL A 273 3.62 -5.20 6.28
CA VAL A 273 2.37 -4.53 6.66
C VAL A 273 1.21 -4.98 5.79
N LEU A 274 1.36 -4.88 4.47
CA LEU A 274 0.31 -5.11 3.48
C LEU A 274 0.50 -6.44 2.75
N ARG A 275 0.83 -7.51 3.48
CA ARG A 275 1.22 -8.79 2.89
C ARG A 275 0.13 -9.37 1.99
N ARG A 276 -1.13 -9.40 2.44
CA ARG A 276 -2.23 -10.00 1.67
C ARG A 276 -2.62 -9.11 0.50
N SER A 277 -2.73 -7.81 0.72
CA SER A 277 -3.00 -6.84 -0.35
C SER A 277 -1.92 -6.89 -1.44
N LYS A 278 -0.64 -7.00 -1.06
CA LYS A 278 0.47 -7.14 -1.99
C LYS A 278 0.32 -8.39 -2.85
N GLN A 279 0.09 -9.54 -2.23
CA GLN A 279 -0.04 -10.79 -2.97
C GLN A 279 -1.25 -10.76 -3.91
N PHE A 280 -2.39 -10.26 -3.43
CA PHE A 280 -3.59 -10.07 -4.27
C PHE A 280 -3.29 -9.28 -5.55
N VAL A 281 -2.56 -8.16 -5.42
CA VAL A 281 -2.20 -7.33 -6.58
C VAL A 281 -1.22 -8.04 -7.52
N LEU A 282 -0.25 -8.80 -6.98
CA LEU A 282 0.68 -9.57 -7.82
C LEU A 282 -0.05 -10.65 -8.61
N ASP A 283 -0.97 -11.38 -7.97
CA ASP A 283 -1.79 -12.41 -8.62
C ASP A 283 -2.71 -11.76 -9.67
N ALA A 284 -3.34 -10.63 -9.35
CA ALA A 284 -4.18 -9.87 -10.28
C ALA A 284 -3.40 -9.44 -11.53
N ARG A 285 -2.16 -8.97 -11.38
CA ARG A 285 -1.27 -8.64 -12.51
C ARG A 285 -0.96 -9.87 -13.35
N GLN A 286 -0.65 -11.00 -12.73
CA GLN A 286 -0.37 -12.25 -13.45
C GLN A 286 -1.59 -12.74 -14.24
N VAL A 287 -2.80 -12.58 -13.70
CA VAL A 287 -4.05 -12.86 -14.41
C VAL A 287 -4.29 -11.86 -15.54
N ALA A 288 -3.96 -10.58 -15.36
CA ALA A 288 -4.22 -9.53 -16.35
C ALA A 288 -3.26 -9.55 -17.55
N GLN A 289 -2.00 -9.93 -17.35
CA GLN A 289 -0.97 -9.92 -18.39
C GLN A 289 -1.39 -10.56 -19.72
N PRO A 290 -1.97 -11.78 -19.77
CA PRO A 290 -2.34 -12.42 -21.02
C PRO A 290 -3.51 -11.73 -21.73
N TYR A 291 -4.47 -11.16 -20.97
CA TYR A 291 -5.56 -10.37 -21.55
C TYR A 291 -5.01 -9.10 -22.20
N LEU A 292 -4.07 -8.43 -21.55
CA LEU A 292 -3.47 -7.20 -22.05
C LEU A 292 -2.52 -7.45 -23.22
N ALA A 293 -1.75 -8.54 -23.20
CA ALA A 293 -0.95 -8.97 -24.34
C ALA A 293 -1.83 -9.20 -25.57
N ARG A 294 -2.96 -9.89 -25.39
CA ARG A 294 -3.96 -10.08 -26.45
C ARG A 294 -4.56 -8.77 -26.95
N ASP A 295 -4.98 -7.88 -26.04
CA ASP A 295 -5.57 -6.58 -26.42
C ASP A 295 -4.55 -5.72 -27.18
N ARG A 296 -3.28 -5.70 -26.76
CA ARG A 296 -2.17 -5.02 -27.47
C ARG A 296 -1.93 -5.60 -28.85
N TYR A 297 -1.90 -6.92 -28.98
CA TYR A 297 -1.76 -7.61 -30.27
C TYR A 297 -2.91 -7.24 -31.22
N GLN A 298 -4.15 -7.29 -30.74
CA GLN A 298 -5.33 -6.94 -31.54
C GLN A 298 -5.31 -5.49 -32.00
N LEU A 299 -4.93 -4.56 -31.12
CA LEU A 299 -4.79 -3.16 -31.47
C LEU A 299 -3.68 -2.93 -32.50
N ALA A 300 -2.52 -3.57 -32.31
CA ALA A 300 -1.41 -3.49 -33.25
C ALA A 300 -1.80 -4.02 -34.63
N SER A 301 -2.45 -5.20 -34.69
CA SER A 301 -2.96 -5.77 -35.94
C SER A 301 -3.89 -4.80 -36.65
N HIS A 302 -4.87 -4.23 -35.95
CA HIS A 302 -5.81 -3.29 -36.54
C HIS A 302 -5.13 -2.02 -37.08
N ILE A 303 -4.11 -1.50 -36.40
CA ILE A 303 -3.35 -0.33 -36.86
C ILE A 303 -2.50 -0.69 -38.09
N LEU A 304 -1.89 -1.88 -38.10
CA LEU A 304 -1.06 -2.36 -39.20
C LEU A 304 -1.91 -2.62 -40.45
N ASP A 305 -3.11 -3.19 -40.32
CA ASP A 305 -4.03 -3.41 -41.45
C ASP A 305 -4.41 -2.10 -42.18
N ALA A 306 -4.36 -0.97 -41.48
CA ALA A 306 -4.62 0.36 -42.04
C ALA A 306 -3.34 1.09 -42.52
N SER A 307 -2.19 0.46 -42.38
CA SER A 307 -0.88 1.02 -42.69
C SER A 307 -0.46 0.72 -44.13
N PRO A 308 0.30 1.59 -44.81
CA PRO A 308 0.83 1.31 -46.15
C PRO A 308 2.07 0.40 -46.13
N LEU A 309 2.24 -0.41 -45.09
CA LEU A 309 3.40 -1.29 -44.94
C LEU A 309 3.28 -2.52 -45.83
N ALA A 310 4.42 -3.14 -46.12
CA ALA A 310 4.42 -4.44 -46.77
C ALA A 310 4.02 -5.52 -45.74
N MET A 311 3.28 -6.54 -46.20
CA MET A 311 2.79 -7.64 -45.35
C MET A 311 3.92 -8.31 -44.56
N GLU A 312 5.10 -8.47 -45.15
CA GLU A 312 6.26 -9.06 -44.49
C GLU A 312 6.72 -8.22 -43.28
N THR A 313 6.67 -6.90 -43.39
CA THR A 313 7.01 -5.97 -42.31
C THR A 313 5.96 -6.01 -41.20
N GLU A 314 4.67 -6.10 -41.56
CA GLU A 314 3.58 -6.23 -40.60
C GLU A 314 3.72 -7.51 -39.77
N VAL A 315 3.98 -8.65 -40.43
CA VAL A 315 4.22 -9.94 -39.76
C VAL A 315 5.45 -9.86 -38.85
N GLN A 316 6.54 -9.23 -39.30
CA GLN A 316 7.72 -9.03 -38.45
C GLN A 316 7.39 -8.17 -37.22
N ILE A 317 6.65 -7.08 -37.36
CA ILE A 317 6.24 -6.24 -36.22
C ILE A 317 5.39 -7.04 -35.24
N LEU A 318 4.38 -7.78 -35.73
CA LEU A 318 3.52 -8.61 -34.89
C LEU A 318 4.29 -9.72 -34.16
N SER A 319 5.37 -10.25 -34.75
CA SER A 319 6.22 -11.27 -34.12
C SER A 319 7.00 -10.78 -32.89
N TYR A 320 7.12 -9.46 -32.68
CA TYR A 320 7.74 -8.90 -31.47
C TYR A 320 6.78 -8.78 -30.29
N PHE A 321 5.48 -9.05 -30.48
CA PHE A 321 4.51 -9.03 -29.38
C PHE A 321 4.54 -10.36 -28.63
N ASP A 322 4.44 -10.29 -27.29
CA ASP A 322 4.39 -11.47 -26.44
C ASP A 322 3.16 -12.33 -26.76
N GLU A 323 3.35 -13.65 -26.87
CA GLU A 323 2.23 -14.58 -26.96
C GLU A 323 1.47 -14.62 -25.62
N PRO A 324 0.13 -14.51 -25.63
CA PRO A 324 -0.65 -14.53 -24.41
C PRO A 324 -0.63 -15.93 -23.78
N ALA A 325 0.17 -16.10 -22.72
CA ALA A 325 0.25 -17.33 -21.96
C ALA A 325 -0.51 -17.20 -20.63
N PHE A 326 -1.64 -17.90 -20.52
CA PHE A 326 -2.43 -17.91 -19.28
C PHE A 326 -1.78 -18.81 -18.22
N ASP A 327 -1.73 -18.32 -16.99
CA ASP A 327 -1.31 -19.14 -15.86
C ASP A 327 -2.34 -20.29 -15.65
N PRO A 328 -1.90 -21.56 -15.59
CA PRO A 328 -2.80 -22.70 -15.56
C PRO A 328 -3.59 -22.82 -14.25
N TYR A 329 -3.20 -22.10 -13.21
CA TYR A 329 -3.87 -22.15 -11.91
C TYR A 329 -4.66 -20.86 -11.65
N LEU A 330 -4.02 -19.70 -11.75
CA LEU A 330 -4.65 -18.42 -11.43
C LEU A 330 -5.80 -18.07 -12.39
N SER A 331 -5.76 -18.53 -13.64
CA SER A 331 -6.84 -18.31 -14.61
C SER A 331 -8.17 -18.98 -14.25
N HIS A 332 -8.18 -19.92 -13.30
CA HIS A 332 -9.36 -20.62 -12.82
C HIS A 332 -9.84 -20.16 -11.44
N LEU A 333 -9.12 -19.24 -10.81
CA LEU A 333 -9.46 -18.74 -9.47
C LEU A 333 -10.26 -17.44 -9.55
N ASP A 334 -11.34 -17.36 -8.77
CA ASP A 334 -11.89 -16.06 -8.39
C ASP A 334 -10.97 -15.47 -7.31
N LEU A 335 -10.06 -14.59 -7.73
CA LEU A 335 -9.15 -13.89 -6.82
C LEU A 335 -9.91 -13.13 -5.72
N ALA A 336 -11.10 -12.59 -6.01
CA ALA A 336 -11.86 -11.92 -4.98
C ALA A 336 -12.41 -12.92 -3.95
N GLU A 337 -12.75 -14.14 -4.32
CA GLU A 337 -13.18 -15.17 -3.37
C GLU A 337 -12.00 -15.72 -2.54
N VAL A 338 -10.89 -16.06 -3.19
CA VAL A 338 -9.66 -16.60 -2.56
C VAL A 338 -9.13 -15.66 -1.48
N TYR A 339 -9.19 -14.35 -1.75
CA TYR A 339 -8.74 -13.32 -0.81
C TYR A 339 -9.86 -12.79 0.09
N SER A 340 -10.93 -13.56 0.30
CA SER A 340 -11.95 -13.23 1.31
C SER A 340 -11.33 -13.04 2.70
N PRO A 341 -11.95 -12.20 3.56
CA PRO A 341 -11.44 -11.99 4.91
C PRO A 341 -11.42 -13.33 5.63
N PHE A 342 -10.47 -13.51 6.54
CA PHE A 342 -10.55 -14.65 7.43
C PHE A 342 -11.91 -14.63 8.16
N PRO A 343 -12.56 -15.79 8.34
CA PRO A 343 -13.78 -15.85 9.14
C PRO A 343 -13.50 -15.19 10.49
N ALA A 344 -14.42 -14.34 10.94
CA ALA A 344 -14.30 -13.77 12.27
C ALA A 344 -14.20 -14.92 13.29
N ILE A 345 -13.27 -14.79 14.25
CA ILE A 345 -13.09 -15.74 15.36
C ILE A 345 -14.15 -15.45 16.44
N ASP A 346 -15.36 -15.12 16.04
CA ASP A 346 -16.55 -15.07 16.89
C ASP A 346 -17.23 -16.44 16.98
N LYS A 347 -16.77 -17.41 16.18
CA LYS A 347 -17.08 -18.84 16.34
C LYS A 347 -15.95 -19.50 17.11
N THR A 348 -16.19 -19.80 18.39
CA THR A 348 -15.42 -20.83 19.10
C THR A 348 -15.43 -22.10 18.27
N CYS A 349 -14.24 -22.64 17.98
CA CYS A 349 -14.11 -23.93 17.32
C CYS A 349 -14.98 -24.95 18.08
N VAL A 350 -15.89 -25.62 17.36
CA VAL A 350 -16.83 -26.59 17.95
C VAL A 350 -16.08 -27.76 18.59
N GLU A 351 -14.89 -28.09 18.08
CA GLU A 351 -14.00 -29.11 18.67
C GLU A 351 -13.31 -28.63 19.95
N CYS A 352 -13.15 -27.32 20.16
CA CYS A 352 -12.57 -26.78 21.40
C CYS A 352 -13.58 -26.70 22.56
N THR A 353 -14.87 -26.91 22.29
CA THR A 353 -15.92 -27.00 23.33
C THR A 353 -16.08 -28.41 23.91
N GLU A 354 -15.56 -29.44 23.24
CA GLU A 354 -15.55 -30.80 23.77
C GLU A 354 -14.26 -31.05 24.54
N GLY A 355 -14.30 -30.73 25.83
CA GLY A 355 -13.18 -30.88 26.75
C GLY A 355 -12.61 -32.30 26.77
N GLN A 356 -11.55 -32.54 25.99
CA GLN A 356 -10.53 -33.52 26.32
C GLN A 356 -9.30 -32.77 26.87
N PRO A 357 -8.93 -32.97 28.15
CA PRO A 357 -7.81 -32.29 28.81
C PRO A 357 -6.44 -32.84 28.37
N GLY A 358 -6.21 -32.90 27.06
CA GLY A 358 -4.96 -33.33 26.43
C GLY A 358 -4.63 -32.63 25.10
N HIS A 359 -5.48 -31.71 24.61
CA HIS A 359 -5.30 -31.05 23.32
C HIS A 359 -5.24 -29.52 23.37
N LEU A 360 -4.96 -28.92 24.53
CA LEU A 360 -4.80 -27.46 24.66
C LEU A 360 -3.40 -26.94 24.31
N GLU A 361 -2.44 -27.81 23.99
CA GLU A 361 -1.09 -27.39 23.57
C GLU A 361 -0.89 -27.01 22.09
N PRO A 362 -1.68 -27.41 21.07
CA PRO A 362 -1.37 -27.01 19.69
C PRO A 362 -1.83 -25.59 19.32
N CYS A 363 -2.85 -25.03 19.98
CA CYS A 363 -3.45 -23.77 19.51
C CYS A 363 -2.75 -22.49 20.00
N ILE A 364 -1.84 -22.60 20.99
CA ILE A 364 -1.01 -21.48 21.47
C ILE A 364 0.47 -21.68 21.11
N ALA A 365 0.91 -22.91 20.80
CA ALA A 365 2.30 -23.23 20.45
C ALA A 365 2.75 -22.72 19.07
N SER A 366 1.85 -22.33 18.17
CA SER A 366 2.21 -21.75 16.86
C SER A 366 2.73 -20.31 16.92
N LEU A 367 2.89 -19.72 18.12
CA LEU A 367 3.53 -18.42 18.33
C LEU A 367 4.84 -18.50 19.13
N SER A 368 5.28 -19.68 19.58
CA SER A 368 6.51 -19.85 20.38
C SER A 368 7.57 -20.80 19.78
N HIS A 369 7.33 -21.43 18.63
CA HIS A 369 8.37 -22.18 17.91
C HIS A 369 8.66 -21.60 16.52
N PHE A 370 9.41 -20.49 16.51
CA PHE A 370 10.25 -20.06 15.38
C PHE A 370 11.60 -19.55 15.91
N SER A 371 12.14 -20.25 16.90
CA SER A 371 13.55 -20.21 17.26
C SER A 371 14.06 -21.65 17.14
N SER A 372 15.26 -21.79 16.57
CA SER A 372 15.97 -23.02 16.17
C SER A 372 15.35 -23.81 15.02
N ASN A 373 15.79 -23.52 13.79
CA ASN A 373 16.51 -24.45 12.92
C ASN A 373 16.53 -23.92 11.47
N ILE A 374 17.55 -23.12 11.17
CA ILE A 374 18.12 -23.01 9.83
C ILE A 374 19.60 -23.32 10.03
N GLU A 375 19.95 -24.60 9.89
CA GLU A 375 21.28 -25.00 9.46
C GLU A 375 21.15 -25.37 7.99
N ASP A 376 22.07 -24.82 7.18
CA ASP A 376 22.22 -25.02 5.73
C ASP A 376 22.42 -26.52 5.38
N PRO A 377 22.17 -26.91 4.12
CA PRO A 377 23.13 -26.67 3.03
C PRO A 377 22.57 -25.87 1.84
#